data_AF-A0A813G2E6-F1
#
_entry.id   AF-A0A813G2E6-F1
#
_cell.length_a   1.000
_cell.length_b   1.000
_cell.length_c   1.000
_cell.angle_alpha   90.00
_cell.angle_beta   90.00
_cell.angle_gamma   90.00
#
_symmetry.space_group_name_H-M   'P 1'
#
loop_
_entity.id
_entity.type
_entity.pdbx_description
1 polymer ?
#
loop_
_entity_poly.entity_id
_entity_poly.type
_entity_poly.pdbx_seq_one_letter_code
_entity_poly.pdbx_strand_id
1 'polypeptide(L)'
;MSKVRDLISSMEQKPHFSSSAEAKLLPSAEAELLLRGVEVSRPPQAKCCSCASGVARLLWGRPEPQQSNNSTDSNNNSNNSNNKNSKRTEILPAEQGNPNSNNSNQQQQQQQQQNKGVLVQGLIASLATAESRQKHREQEEARQQESLQVALPLALEAPPVEAIGPGAWRVRGLYEHQVLKLGLQLLDRRWADEAREALLQFPRSTIGAPALFRETLLRDLLTGKLRLQSVLANDLAAAQSDLKRLSLLQLLRLRTLHIDFTPSGCGSDNCLNSVGAVHGTFLSAVDSLLFRELGRKAVAGGGANCPVEDHYRFGREAVFFAAAAAAVPSPTGWCWWLCNGEKLFFDAQAFSSSSSFPGDGVLEVQDLSRADRHDPTGAAAEPGAEESEPRAESVRCPVSCEQSWWRDGWRHLSRGN
;
A
#
# COMPACT_ATOMS: atom_id res chain seq x y z
N MET A 1 -28.95 54.04 -14.39
CA MET A 1 -28.40 52.76 -14.91
C MET A 1 -28.23 52.84 -16.43
N SER A 2 -27.14 53.43 -16.92
CA SER A 2 -26.90 53.65 -18.36
C SER A 2 -25.40 53.78 -18.70
N LYS A 3 -24.50 53.13 -17.95
CA LYS A 3 -23.04 53.21 -18.18
C LYS A 3 -22.29 51.91 -17.87
N VAL A 4 -22.84 50.75 -18.28
CA VAL A 4 -22.17 49.43 -18.11
C VAL A 4 -22.19 48.61 -19.42
N ARG A 5 -22.52 49.21 -20.58
CA ARG A 5 -22.58 48.47 -21.87
C ARG A 5 -21.40 48.67 -22.82
N ASP A 6 -20.46 49.57 -22.52
CA ASP A 6 -19.40 49.94 -23.48
C ASP A 6 -18.04 49.28 -23.23
N LEU A 7 -17.99 48.20 -22.44
CA LEU A 7 -16.73 47.50 -22.10
C LEU A 7 -16.62 46.07 -22.67
N ILE A 8 -17.55 45.62 -23.53
CA ILE A 8 -17.55 44.27 -24.13
C ILE A 8 -17.52 44.33 -25.67
N SER A 9 -16.79 45.28 -26.27
CA SER A 9 -16.63 45.36 -27.73
C SER A 9 -15.19 45.55 -28.23
N SER A 10 -14.18 45.25 -27.40
CA SER A 10 -12.77 45.47 -27.78
C SER A 10 -11.86 44.24 -27.71
N MET A 11 -12.39 43.01 -27.80
CA MET A 11 -11.55 41.79 -27.82
C MET A 11 -11.94 40.78 -28.92
N GLU A 12 -12.16 41.25 -30.14
CA GLU A 12 -12.13 40.39 -31.34
C GLU A 12 -11.21 41.00 -32.41
N GLN A 13 -9.90 40.82 -32.23
CA GLN A 13 -8.95 40.90 -33.34
C GLN A 13 -8.53 39.47 -33.73
N LYS A 14 -9.11 38.98 -34.84
CA LYS A 14 -8.69 37.78 -35.55
C LYS A 14 -7.33 38.03 -36.22
N PRO A 15 -6.30 37.20 -36.01
CA PRO A 15 -5.14 37.21 -36.90
C PRO A 15 -5.50 36.47 -38.20
N HIS A 16 -5.47 37.21 -39.32
CA HIS A 16 -5.40 36.67 -40.66
C HIS A 16 -4.06 35.95 -40.86
N PHE A 17 -4.06 34.62 -40.85
CA PHE A 17 -2.95 33.81 -41.38
C PHE A 17 -3.18 33.58 -42.87
N SER A 18 -2.32 34.17 -43.71
CA SER A 18 -2.27 33.92 -45.14
C SER A 18 -1.70 32.52 -45.41
N SER A 19 -2.53 31.67 -46.00
CA SER A 19 -2.16 30.41 -46.63
C SER A 19 -1.42 30.69 -47.95
N SER A 20 -0.15 30.32 -48.03
CA SER A 20 0.54 29.97 -49.28
C SER A 20 1.92 29.38 -48.96
N ALA A 21 2.02 28.06 -48.88
CA ALA A 21 3.29 27.36 -49.02
C ALA A 21 3.06 26.13 -49.90
N GLU A 22 3.59 26.21 -51.12
CA GLU A 22 3.70 25.13 -52.10
C GLU A 22 4.39 23.91 -51.49
N ALA A 23 3.73 22.76 -51.54
CA ALA A 23 4.34 21.47 -51.34
C ALA A 23 5.12 21.06 -52.61
N LYS A 24 6.43 21.27 -52.62
CA LYS A 24 7.33 20.62 -53.58
C LYS A 24 7.63 19.20 -53.10
N LEU A 25 7.09 18.24 -53.83
CA LEU A 25 7.52 16.84 -53.87
C LEU A 25 8.97 16.75 -54.34
N LEU A 26 9.85 16.13 -53.55
CA LEU A 26 11.07 15.48 -54.05
C LEU A 26 11.38 14.21 -53.22
N PRO A 27 12.11 13.24 -53.82
CA PRO A 27 11.95 11.83 -53.52
C PRO A 27 12.95 11.28 -52.49
N SER A 28 12.55 10.13 -51.96
CA SER A 28 13.35 9.14 -51.24
C SER A 28 14.68 8.84 -51.94
N ALA A 29 15.80 9.05 -51.24
CA ALA A 29 17.02 8.24 -51.29
C ALA A 29 18.05 8.77 -50.26
N GLU A 30 18.73 7.84 -49.60
CA GLU A 30 20.07 7.97 -48.97
C GLU A 30 20.22 8.80 -47.67
N ALA A 31 20.49 8.09 -46.57
CA ALA A 31 21.50 8.48 -45.57
C ALA A 31 21.88 7.26 -44.70
N GLU A 32 22.75 6.41 -45.26
CA GLU A 32 23.67 5.58 -44.49
C GLU A 32 24.85 6.45 -44.00
N LEU A 33 25.46 6.08 -42.87
CA LEU A 33 26.80 6.48 -42.40
C LEU A 33 27.06 7.97 -42.06
N LEU A 34 27.11 8.29 -40.76
CA LEU A 34 28.19 9.04 -40.10
C LEU A 34 27.94 9.19 -38.58
N LEU A 35 28.45 8.25 -37.79
CA LEU A 35 28.82 8.48 -36.38
C LEU A 35 30.33 8.29 -36.26
N ARG A 36 31.08 9.32 -36.66
CA ARG A 36 32.49 9.50 -36.28
C ARG A 36 32.53 10.14 -34.90
N GLY A 37 33.37 9.57 -34.06
CA GLY A 37 33.50 9.88 -32.64
C GLY A 37 33.95 11.31 -32.34
N VAL A 38 33.48 11.77 -31.18
CA VAL A 38 34.05 12.90 -30.45
C VAL A 38 34.72 12.31 -29.21
N GLU A 39 36.05 12.24 -29.26
CA GLU A 39 36.88 12.04 -28.06
C GLU A 39 36.72 13.26 -27.15
N VAL A 40 36.12 13.05 -25.98
CA VAL A 40 36.13 14.05 -24.91
C VAL A 40 37.35 13.81 -24.03
N SER A 41 38.27 14.77 -24.10
CA SER A 41 39.49 14.87 -23.30
C SER A 41 39.17 14.83 -21.79
N ARG A 42 39.83 13.91 -21.06
CA ARG A 42 39.75 13.80 -19.60
C ARG A 42 40.40 15.03 -18.92
N PRO A 43 39.78 15.63 -17.88
CA PRO A 43 40.46 16.56 -16.99
C PRO A 43 41.35 15.80 -15.98
N PRO A 44 42.36 16.48 -15.40
CA PRO A 44 43.36 15.85 -14.53
C PRO A 44 42.74 15.38 -13.21
N GLN A 45 43.19 14.21 -12.76
CA GLN A 45 42.82 13.61 -11.48
C GLN A 45 43.24 14.51 -10.32
N ALA A 46 42.26 15.14 -9.68
CA ALA A 46 42.42 15.67 -8.33
C ALA A 46 42.44 14.48 -7.34
N LYS A 47 43.49 14.39 -6.54
CA LYS A 47 43.58 13.46 -5.40
C LYS A 47 42.53 13.87 -4.37
N CYS A 48 41.34 13.27 -4.41
CA CYS A 48 40.39 13.34 -3.32
C CYS A 48 40.85 12.46 -2.17
N CYS A 49 40.84 13.04 -0.98
CA CYS A 49 41.03 12.36 0.30
C CYS A 49 40.13 11.12 0.40
N SER A 50 40.68 10.07 1.02
CA SER A 50 39.99 8.84 1.39
C SER A 50 38.80 9.14 2.32
N CYS A 51 37.64 9.46 1.76
CA CYS A 51 36.36 9.39 2.46
C CYS A 51 36.03 7.90 2.58
N ALA A 52 36.07 7.35 3.80
CA ALA A 52 35.61 6.00 4.06
C ALA A 52 34.13 5.89 3.66
N SER A 53 33.84 5.21 2.56
CA SER A 53 32.48 4.89 2.13
C SER A 53 31.85 3.97 3.17
N GLY A 54 31.03 4.54 4.06
CA GLY A 54 30.33 3.80 5.11
C GLY A 54 29.08 3.11 4.57
N VAL A 55 28.81 1.91 5.06
CA VAL A 55 27.49 1.26 4.95
C VAL A 55 26.74 1.59 6.24
N ALA A 56 25.61 2.27 6.10
CA ALA A 56 24.71 2.57 7.20
C ALA A 56 23.56 1.54 7.25
N ARG A 57 22.94 1.32 8.41
CA ARG A 57 21.91 0.27 8.61
C ARG A 57 20.54 0.86 8.96
N LEU A 58 19.50 0.34 8.32
CA LEU A 58 18.10 0.62 8.66
C LEU A 58 17.39 -0.65 9.11
N LEU A 59 16.72 -0.59 10.27
CA LEU A 59 16.00 -1.71 10.86
C LEU A 59 14.47 -1.49 10.80
N TRP A 60 13.71 -2.50 10.36
CA TRP A 60 12.24 -2.49 10.45
C TRP A 60 11.75 -3.24 11.69
N GLY A 61 11.13 -2.55 12.64
CA GLY A 61 10.56 -3.15 13.85
C GLY A 61 9.04 -3.32 13.79
N ARG A 62 8.52 -4.36 14.46
CA ARG A 62 7.08 -4.56 14.64
C ARG A 62 6.49 -3.47 15.56
N PRO A 63 5.27 -2.97 15.33
CA PRO A 63 4.58 -2.17 16.33
C PRO A 63 4.35 -3.01 17.59
N GLU A 64 4.75 -2.47 18.74
CA GLU A 64 4.43 -3.03 20.05
C GLU A 64 2.90 -3.02 20.22
N PRO A 65 2.29 -4.10 20.76
CA PRO A 65 0.88 -4.05 21.09
C PRO A 65 0.66 -2.97 22.16
N GLN A 66 0.06 -1.85 21.77
CA GLN A 66 -0.34 -0.83 22.73
C GLN A 66 -1.38 -1.44 23.66
N GLN A 67 -1.01 -1.66 24.92
CA GLN A 67 -1.94 -2.02 25.99
C GLN A 67 -2.85 -0.82 26.24
N SER A 68 -3.94 -0.71 25.49
CA SER A 68 -4.95 0.30 25.73
C SER A 68 -5.77 -0.11 26.97
N ASN A 69 -5.44 0.48 28.12
CA ASN A 69 -6.24 0.41 29.34
C ASN A 69 -7.52 1.26 29.18
N ASN A 70 -8.45 0.82 28.34
CA ASN A 70 -9.83 1.32 28.33
C ASN A 70 -10.78 0.14 28.45
N SER A 71 -11.10 -0.18 29.71
CA SER A 71 -12.19 -1.06 30.09
C SER A 71 -13.51 -0.37 29.74
N THR A 72 -14.12 -0.77 28.62
CA THR A 72 -15.55 -0.56 28.39
C THR A 72 -16.12 -1.88 27.89
N ASP A 73 -16.80 -2.58 28.79
CA ASP A 73 -17.47 -3.86 28.54
C ASP A 73 -18.48 -3.71 27.40
N SER A 74 -18.13 -4.23 26.23
CA SER A 74 -19.06 -4.50 25.14
C SER A 74 -18.96 -5.98 24.77
N ASN A 75 -19.74 -6.77 25.49
CA ASN A 75 -19.77 -8.22 25.43
C ASN A 75 -20.59 -8.67 24.20
N ASN A 76 -19.92 -8.83 23.05
CA ASN A 76 -20.54 -9.35 21.82
C ASN A 76 -20.23 -10.86 21.68
N ASN A 77 -21.09 -11.68 22.28
CA ASN A 77 -21.02 -13.13 22.20
C ASN A 77 -21.72 -13.64 20.93
N SER A 78 -20.94 -14.05 19.93
CA SER A 78 -21.44 -14.67 18.69
C SER A 78 -21.41 -16.18 18.82
N ASN A 79 -22.58 -16.79 19.06
CA ASN A 79 -22.73 -18.25 19.06
C ASN A 79 -22.80 -18.79 17.62
N ASN A 80 -21.77 -19.56 17.28
CA ASN A 80 -21.62 -20.31 16.05
C ASN A 80 -22.44 -21.61 16.13
N SER A 81 -23.43 -21.79 15.24
CA SER A 81 -24.21 -23.02 15.14
C SER A 81 -23.68 -23.86 13.98
N ASN A 82 -22.77 -24.80 14.28
CA ASN A 82 -22.36 -25.84 13.34
C ASN A 82 -23.44 -26.91 13.24
N ASN A 83 -24.04 -27.08 12.05
CA ASN A 83 -24.82 -28.26 11.71
C ASN A 83 -24.11 -29.00 10.58
N LYS A 84 -23.31 -30.01 10.93
CA LYS A 84 -22.74 -30.98 9.99
C LYS A 84 -23.20 -32.38 10.37
N ASN A 85 -24.18 -32.88 9.63
CA ASN A 85 -24.42 -34.30 9.48
C ASN A 85 -23.27 -34.89 8.64
N SER A 86 -22.44 -35.74 9.25
CA SER A 86 -21.71 -36.76 8.50
C SER A 86 -21.49 -38.00 9.37
N LYS A 87 -22.00 -39.12 8.86
CA LYS A 87 -21.87 -40.48 9.38
C LYS A 87 -20.40 -40.86 9.51
N ARG A 88 -19.99 -41.33 10.70
CA ARG A 88 -19.02 -42.42 10.82
C ARG A 88 -19.15 -43.09 12.18
N THR A 89 -19.54 -44.35 12.13
CA THR A 89 -19.67 -45.27 13.27
C THR A 89 -18.30 -45.82 13.60
N GLU A 90 -17.72 -45.44 14.74
CA GLU A 90 -16.67 -46.23 15.40
C GLU A 90 -17.03 -46.35 16.88
N ILE A 91 -17.11 -47.59 17.33
CA ILE A 91 -17.54 -48.03 18.66
C ILE A 91 -16.28 -48.14 19.51
N LEU A 92 -16.18 -47.30 20.55
CA LEU A 92 -15.21 -47.43 21.63
C LEU A 92 -15.84 -47.04 22.98
N PRO A 93 -15.30 -47.58 24.10
CA PRO A 93 -16.08 -47.88 25.29
C PRO A 93 -16.25 -46.70 26.26
N ALA A 94 -17.29 -46.84 27.07
CA ALA A 94 -17.84 -45.88 28.00
C ALA A 94 -16.86 -45.46 29.11
N GLU A 95 -16.49 -44.18 29.12
CA GLU A 95 -16.11 -43.49 30.34
C GLU A 95 -17.35 -42.92 31.03
N GLN A 96 -17.53 -43.29 32.31
CA GLN A 96 -18.59 -42.79 33.17
C GLN A 96 -18.28 -41.33 33.57
N GLY A 97 -18.71 -40.41 32.70
CA GLY A 97 -18.67 -38.97 32.95
C GLY A 97 -19.80 -38.50 33.86
N ASN A 98 -19.42 -37.75 34.89
CA ASN A 98 -20.27 -37.18 35.95
C ASN A 98 -21.37 -36.23 35.39
N PRO A 99 -22.68 -36.52 35.56
CA PRO A 99 -23.77 -35.84 34.85
C PRO A 99 -24.18 -34.43 35.37
N ASN A 100 -23.38 -33.76 36.21
CA ASN A 100 -23.89 -32.64 37.02
C ASN A 100 -23.39 -31.22 36.70
N SER A 101 -22.78 -30.94 35.53
CA SER A 101 -22.21 -29.60 35.22
C SER A 101 -22.84 -28.83 34.05
N ASN A 102 -23.89 -29.34 33.39
CA ASN A 102 -24.45 -28.69 32.18
C ASN A 102 -25.67 -27.78 32.39
N ASN A 103 -26.24 -27.69 33.61
CA ASN A 103 -27.48 -26.92 33.84
C ASN A 103 -27.27 -25.41 34.11
N SER A 104 -26.08 -24.98 34.54
CA SER A 104 -25.83 -23.57 34.89
C SER A 104 -25.71 -22.65 33.66
N ASN A 105 -25.16 -23.14 32.56
CA ASN A 105 -24.97 -22.33 31.34
C ASN A 105 -26.28 -22.10 30.56
N GLN A 106 -27.24 -23.02 30.63
CA GLN A 106 -28.55 -22.85 29.98
C GLN A 106 -29.42 -21.79 30.69
N GLN A 107 -29.36 -21.72 32.02
CA GLN A 107 -30.10 -20.69 32.78
C GLN A 107 -29.55 -19.28 32.53
N GLN A 108 -28.22 -19.12 32.40
CA GLN A 108 -27.63 -17.82 32.06
C GLN A 108 -27.99 -17.36 30.63
N GLN A 109 -28.04 -18.27 29.65
CA GLN A 109 -28.44 -17.91 28.29
C GLN A 109 -29.91 -17.50 28.21
N GLN A 110 -30.80 -18.17 28.96
CA GLN A 110 -32.23 -17.78 29.01
C GLN A 110 -32.44 -16.42 29.68
N GLN A 111 -31.71 -16.11 30.76
CA GLN A 111 -31.79 -14.79 31.40
C GLN A 111 -31.25 -13.67 30.48
N GLN A 112 -30.19 -13.92 29.71
CA GLN A 112 -29.69 -12.94 28.73
C GLN A 112 -30.67 -12.69 27.58
N GLN A 113 -31.41 -13.71 27.13
CA GLN A 113 -32.44 -13.55 26.10
C GLN A 113 -33.65 -12.75 26.61
N GLN A 114 -34.06 -12.95 27.86
CA GLN A 114 -35.14 -12.19 28.48
C GLN A 114 -34.79 -10.69 28.62
N ASN A 115 -33.55 -10.37 29.02
CA ASN A 115 -33.10 -8.98 29.14
C ASN A 115 -33.07 -8.24 27.79
N LYS A 116 -32.76 -8.94 26.69
CA LYS A 116 -32.80 -8.35 25.34
C LYS A 116 -34.23 -7.98 24.93
N GLY A 117 -35.22 -8.80 25.28
CA GLY A 117 -36.62 -8.53 24.96
C GLY A 117 -37.15 -7.26 25.63
N VAL A 118 -36.81 -7.05 26.91
CA VAL A 118 -37.23 -5.85 27.67
C VAL A 118 -36.62 -4.58 27.08
N LEU A 119 -35.35 -4.62 26.65
CA LEU A 119 -34.69 -3.48 26.02
C LEU A 119 -35.31 -3.10 24.68
N VAL A 120 -35.64 -4.09 23.83
CA VAL A 120 -36.27 -3.83 22.53
C VAL A 120 -37.68 -3.28 22.70
N GLN A 121 -38.47 -3.82 23.63
CA GLN A 121 -39.81 -3.29 23.91
C GLN A 121 -39.77 -1.86 24.45
N GLY A 122 -38.79 -1.53 25.32
CA GLY A 122 -38.56 -0.17 25.80
C GLY A 122 -38.19 0.81 24.68
N LEU A 123 -37.39 0.37 23.71
CA LEU A 123 -37.03 1.18 22.54
C LEU A 123 -38.23 1.40 21.61
N ILE A 124 -39.07 0.38 21.39
CA ILE A 124 -40.30 0.51 20.59
C ILE A 124 -41.28 1.47 21.27
N ALA A 125 -41.44 1.36 22.59
CA ALA A 125 -42.30 2.24 23.37
C ALA A 125 -41.79 3.69 23.36
N SER A 126 -40.47 3.91 23.46
CA SER A 126 -39.90 5.26 23.35
C SER A 126 -40.10 5.84 21.95
N LEU A 127 -39.94 5.05 20.88
CA LEU A 127 -40.16 5.51 19.51
C LEU A 127 -41.63 5.75 19.13
N ALA A 128 -42.60 5.37 19.98
CA ALA A 128 -44.03 5.54 19.68
C ALA A 128 -44.46 7.02 19.66
N THR A 129 -43.86 7.88 20.48
CA THR A 129 -44.20 9.30 20.57
C THR A 129 -43.42 10.14 19.55
N ALA A 130 -44.04 11.20 19.01
CA ALA A 130 -43.39 12.09 18.04
C ALA A 130 -42.19 12.85 18.64
N GLU A 131 -42.30 13.25 19.91
CA GLU A 131 -41.26 13.96 20.66
C GLU A 131 -40.02 13.09 20.88
N SER A 132 -40.20 11.82 21.22
CA SER A 132 -39.08 10.90 21.43
C SER A 132 -38.35 10.55 20.13
N ARG A 133 -39.06 10.45 18.99
CA ARG A 133 -38.42 10.29 17.67
C ARG A 133 -37.58 11.50 17.31
N GLN A 134 -38.05 12.71 17.63
CA GLN A 134 -37.31 13.93 17.42
C GLN A 134 -36.03 13.98 18.27
N LYS A 135 -36.14 13.64 19.56
CA LYS A 135 -34.99 13.56 20.47
C LYS A 135 -33.95 12.52 20.04
N HIS A 136 -34.38 11.36 19.51
CA HIS A 136 -33.45 10.36 18.98
C HIS A 136 -32.71 10.86 17.75
N ARG A 137 -33.39 11.58 16.84
CA ARG A 137 -32.75 12.22 15.68
C ARG A 137 -31.72 13.26 16.11
N GLU A 138 -32.08 14.13 17.05
CA GLU A 138 -31.16 15.13 17.59
C GLU A 138 -29.97 14.50 18.32
N GLN A 139 -30.18 13.40 19.04
CA GLN A 139 -29.10 12.67 19.71
C GLN A 139 -28.19 11.92 18.71
N GLU A 140 -28.74 11.34 17.64
CA GLU A 140 -27.96 10.77 16.55
C GLU A 140 -27.19 11.84 15.78
N GLU A 141 -27.81 12.97 15.47
CA GLU A 141 -27.16 14.11 14.82
C GLU A 141 -26.04 14.66 15.71
N ALA A 142 -26.27 14.82 17.02
CA ALA A 142 -25.25 15.24 17.96
C ALA A 142 -24.10 14.22 18.06
N ARG A 143 -24.39 12.91 18.12
CA ARG A 143 -23.35 11.87 18.10
C ARG A 143 -22.60 11.81 16.78
N GLN A 144 -23.28 12.00 15.66
CA GLN A 144 -22.65 12.11 14.35
C GLN A 144 -21.74 13.34 14.30
N GLN A 145 -22.20 14.49 14.80
CA GLN A 145 -21.44 15.72 14.85
C GLN A 145 -20.24 15.64 15.81
N GLU A 146 -20.38 14.97 16.95
CA GLU A 146 -19.29 14.67 17.89
C GLU A 146 -18.29 13.67 17.27
N SER A 147 -18.77 12.67 16.53
CA SER A 147 -17.89 11.74 15.79
C SER A 147 -17.13 12.43 14.65
N LEU A 148 -17.68 13.52 14.09
CA LEU A 148 -16.99 14.37 13.11
C LEU A 148 -15.97 15.33 13.76
N GLN A 149 -16.06 15.56 15.08
CA GLN A 149 -15.09 16.35 15.86
C GLN A 149 -13.93 15.51 16.41
N VAL A 150 -13.92 14.19 16.20
CA VAL A 150 -12.71 13.39 16.43
C VAL A 150 -11.61 13.98 15.56
N ALA A 151 -10.61 14.58 16.22
CA ALA A 151 -9.51 15.29 15.58
C ALA A 151 -9.01 14.45 14.41
N LEU A 152 -9.10 15.02 13.20
CA LEU A 152 -8.68 14.34 11.98
C LEU A 152 -7.24 13.84 12.23
N PRO A 153 -6.98 12.53 12.24
CA PRO A 153 -5.67 12.02 12.59
C PRO A 153 -4.65 12.69 11.67
N LEU A 154 -3.68 13.37 12.28
CA LEU A 154 -2.67 14.13 11.55
C LEU A 154 -2.05 13.19 10.52
N ALA A 155 -2.17 13.55 9.24
CA ALA A 155 -1.69 12.70 8.16
C ALA A 155 -0.18 12.51 8.34
N LEU A 156 0.24 11.28 8.59
CA LEU A 156 1.65 10.96 8.79
C LEU A 156 2.44 11.35 7.53
N GLU A 157 3.43 12.23 7.66
CA GLU A 157 4.24 12.70 6.51
C GLU A 157 5.52 11.90 6.31
N ALA A 158 6.04 11.30 7.38
CA ALA A 158 7.22 10.46 7.39
C ALA A 158 7.05 9.35 8.44
N PRO A 159 7.63 8.16 8.22
CA PRO A 159 7.54 7.11 9.23
C PRO A 159 8.31 7.53 10.50
N PRO A 160 7.82 7.18 11.70
CA PRO A 160 8.57 7.37 12.94
C PRO A 160 9.89 6.57 12.89
N VAL A 161 10.99 7.29 13.06
CA VAL A 161 12.35 6.75 13.04
C VAL A 161 13.07 7.09 14.34
N GLU A 162 13.80 6.11 14.87
CA GLU A 162 14.69 6.22 16.01
C GLU A 162 16.14 6.00 15.56
N ALA A 163 17.06 6.88 15.95
CA ALA A 163 18.48 6.65 15.75
C ALA A 163 19.00 5.70 16.83
N ILE A 164 19.62 4.59 16.43
CA ILE A 164 20.18 3.60 17.38
C ILE A 164 21.67 3.83 17.61
N GLY A 165 22.35 4.43 16.63
CA GLY A 165 23.78 4.71 16.70
C GLY A 165 24.25 5.50 15.49
N PRO A 166 25.56 5.76 15.38
CA PRO A 166 26.14 6.47 14.24
C PRO A 166 25.84 5.73 12.94
N GLY A 167 25.05 6.35 12.05
CA GLY A 167 24.66 5.76 10.77
C GLY A 167 23.70 4.56 10.90
N ALA A 168 22.97 4.44 12.01
CA ALA A 168 22.00 3.38 12.22
C ALA A 168 20.64 3.93 12.67
N TRP A 169 19.59 3.52 11.97
CA TRP A 169 18.21 3.96 12.20
C TRP A 169 17.27 2.77 12.34
N ARG A 170 16.14 2.98 13.02
CA ARG A 170 15.06 2.01 13.14
C ARG A 170 13.73 2.67 12.87
N VAL A 171 13.00 2.14 11.89
CA VAL A 171 11.59 2.44 11.65
C VAL A 171 10.76 1.49 12.51
N ARG A 172 9.91 2.00 13.40
CA ARG A 172 9.04 1.16 14.27
C ARG A 172 7.67 1.80 14.47
N GLY A 173 6.69 1.02 14.93
CA GLY A 173 5.36 1.59 15.26
C GLY A 173 4.44 1.80 14.06
N LEU A 174 4.78 1.23 12.89
CA LEU A 174 3.91 1.22 11.72
C LEU A 174 3.64 -0.21 11.24
N TYR A 175 2.43 -0.42 10.76
CA TYR A 175 2.10 -1.61 9.98
C TYR A 175 2.55 -1.46 8.53
N GLU A 176 2.84 -2.58 7.88
CA GLU A 176 3.29 -2.63 6.48
C GLU A 176 2.37 -1.84 5.52
N HIS A 177 1.05 -1.97 5.69
CA HIS A 177 0.07 -1.25 4.87
C HIS A 177 0.11 0.28 5.08
N GLN A 178 0.47 0.75 6.27
CA GLN A 178 0.63 2.18 6.55
C GLN A 178 1.89 2.73 5.87
N VAL A 179 2.99 1.97 5.90
CA VAL A 179 4.23 2.33 5.19
C VAL A 179 3.98 2.36 3.68
N LEU A 180 3.26 1.38 3.12
CA LEU A 180 2.86 1.41 1.70
C LEU A 180 2.00 2.64 1.39
N LYS A 181 1.00 2.93 2.23
CA LYS A 181 0.13 4.10 2.04
C LYS A 181 0.95 5.39 1.97
N LEU A 182 1.85 5.55 2.93
CA LEU A 182 2.74 6.71 3.01
C LEU A 182 3.65 6.81 1.77
N GLY A 183 4.30 5.72 1.38
CA GLY A 183 5.18 5.68 0.21
C GLY A 183 4.46 6.06 -1.07
N LEU A 184 3.25 5.52 -1.30
CA LEU A 184 2.44 5.87 -2.47
C LEU A 184 2.01 7.35 -2.47
N GLN A 185 1.64 7.89 -1.32
CA GLN A 185 1.30 9.32 -1.18
C GLN A 185 2.50 10.23 -1.48
N LEU A 186 3.69 9.86 -0.99
CA LEU A 186 4.93 10.61 -1.25
C LEU A 186 5.30 10.59 -2.73
N LEU A 187 5.18 9.42 -3.38
CA LEU A 187 5.42 9.30 -4.82
C LEU A 187 4.40 10.11 -5.64
N ASP A 188 3.12 10.06 -5.28
CA ASP A 188 2.06 10.81 -5.97
C ASP A 188 2.32 12.31 -5.88
N ARG A 189 2.68 12.82 -4.70
CA ARG A 189 3.04 14.25 -4.50
C ARG A 189 4.26 14.63 -5.33
N ARG A 190 5.31 13.80 -5.32
CA ARG A 190 6.56 14.09 -6.04
C ARG A 190 6.35 14.13 -7.56
N TRP A 191 5.52 13.24 -8.10
CA TRP A 191 5.25 13.18 -9.54
C TRP A 191 4.09 14.06 -10.00
N ALA A 192 3.32 14.66 -9.08
CA ALA A 192 2.18 15.50 -9.42
C ALA A 192 2.58 16.76 -10.20
N ASP A 193 3.72 17.37 -9.87
CA ASP A 193 4.15 18.64 -10.46
C ASP A 193 4.53 18.49 -11.93
N GLU A 194 5.24 17.42 -12.29
CA GLU A 194 5.69 17.16 -13.66
C GLU A 194 4.57 16.64 -14.57
N ALA A 195 3.53 16.04 -14.01
CA ALA A 195 2.62 15.18 -14.77
C ALA A 195 1.15 15.55 -14.69
N ARG A 196 0.79 16.70 -14.12
CA ARG A 196 -0.62 17.12 -13.99
C ARG A 196 -1.35 17.13 -15.34
N GLU A 197 -0.68 17.55 -16.41
CA GLU A 197 -1.24 17.53 -17.77
C GLU A 197 -1.29 16.12 -18.36
N ALA A 198 -0.22 15.33 -18.16
CA ALA A 198 -0.12 13.96 -18.65
C ALA A 198 -1.14 13.02 -18.00
N LEU A 199 -1.57 13.30 -16.76
CA LEU A 199 -2.54 12.50 -16.02
C LEU A 199 -3.88 12.35 -16.77
N LEU A 200 -4.29 13.38 -17.52
CA LEU A 200 -5.57 13.44 -18.22
C LEU A 200 -5.47 13.12 -19.72
N GLN A 201 -4.28 12.74 -20.18
CA GLN A 201 -4.02 12.27 -21.53
C GLN A 201 -4.23 10.75 -21.56
N PHE A 202 -5.22 10.30 -22.31
CA PHE A 202 -5.52 8.88 -22.51
C PHE A 202 -5.08 8.44 -23.91
N PRO A 203 -4.72 7.15 -24.08
CA PRO A 203 -4.36 6.63 -25.39
C PRO A 203 -5.50 6.83 -26.39
N ARG A 204 -5.13 7.28 -27.59
CA ARG A 204 -6.03 7.41 -28.75
C ARG A 204 -5.71 6.32 -29.76
N SER A 205 -6.73 5.86 -30.47
CA SER A 205 -6.53 4.98 -31.63
C SER A 205 -5.81 5.74 -32.75
N THR A 206 -5.29 5.04 -33.75
CA THR A 206 -4.70 5.64 -34.96
C THR A 206 -5.68 6.56 -35.70
N ILE A 207 -6.98 6.35 -35.51
CA ILE A 207 -8.08 7.15 -36.09
C ILE A 207 -8.41 8.39 -35.21
N GLY A 208 -7.76 8.55 -34.06
CA GLY A 208 -8.02 9.62 -33.09
C GLY A 208 -9.19 9.35 -32.13
N ALA A 209 -9.89 8.22 -32.27
CA ALA A 209 -10.95 7.83 -31.34
C ALA A 209 -10.40 7.51 -29.93
N PRO A 210 -11.19 7.76 -28.85
CA PRO A 210 -10.91 7.24 -27.51
C PRO A 210 -10.56 5.76 -27.58
N ALA A 211 -9.41 5.38 -27.05
CA ALA A 211 -9.07 3.97 -27.07
C ALA A 211 -9.67 3.24 -25.86
N LEU A 212 -9.87 3.93 -24.73
CA LEU A 212 -10.45 3.34 -23.52
C LEU A 212 -11.97 3.27 -23.65
N PHE A 213 -12.58 2.15 -23.22
CA PHE A 213 -14.03 1.98 -23.26
C PHE A 213 -14.74 2.88 -22.25
N ARG A 214 -14.18 3.01 -21.04
CA ARG A 214 -14.73 3.83 -19.94
C ARG A 214 -13.85 5.05 -19.64
N GLU A 215 -13.42 5.78 -20.68
CA GLU A 215 -12.54 6.95 -20.53
C GLU A 215 -13.11 8.00 -19.54
N THR A 216 -14.39 8.37 -19.68
CA THR A 216 -15.03 9.38 -18.81
C THR A 216 -15.02 8.97 -17.34
N LEU A 217 -15.38 7.71 -17.06
CA LEU A 217 -15.36 7.18 -15.69
C LEU A 217 -13.95 7.24 -15.08
N LEU A 218 -12.94 6.78 -15.81
CA LEU A 218 -11.56 6.79 -15.34
C LEU A 218 -11.04 8.23 -15.15
N ARG A 219 -11.43 9.15 -16.02
CA ARG A 219 -11.14 10.59 -15.88
C ARG A 219 -11.75 11.17 -14.61
N ASP A 220 -13.02 10.85 -14.32
CA ASP A 220 -13.71 11.36 -13.14
C ASP A 220 -13.14 10.76 -11.84
N LEU A 221 -12.72 9.49 -11.87
CA LEU A 221 -12.00 8.85 -10.76
C LEU A 221 -10.61 9.46 -10.53
N LEU A 222 -9.84 9.72 -11.60
CA LEU A 222 -8.48 10.31 -11.51
C LEU A 222 -8.49 11.78 -11.07
N THR A 223 -9.54 12.52 -11.42
CA THR A 223 -9.74 13.90 -10.96
C THR A 223 -10.33 13.99 -9.56
N GLY A 224 -10.80 12.86 -9.00
CA GLY A 224 -11.50 12.81 -7.72
C GLY A 224 -12.90 13.41 -7.75
N LYS A 225 -13.45 13.70 -8.94
CA LYS A 225 -14.84 14.16 -9.12
C LYS A 225 -15.84 13.08 -8.73
N LEU A 226 -15.49 11.82 -9.04
CA LEU A 226 -16.26 10.66 -8.66
C LEU A 226 -15.49 9.86 -7.62
N ARG A 227 -16.16 9.47 -6.54
CA ARG A 227 -15.58 8.57 -5.54
C ARG A 227 -15.84 7.13 -5.93
N LEU A 228 -14.86 6.25 -5.75
CA LEU A 228 -15.00 4.83 -6.11
C LEU A 228 -16.23 4.16 -5.46
N GLN A 229 -16.62 4.56 -4.24
CA GLN A 229 -17.80 4.00 -3.56
C GLN A 229 -19.15 4.31 -4.25
N SER A 230 -19.18 5.35 -5.09
CA SER A 230 -20.39 5.74 -5.83
C SER A 230 -20.50 5.10 -7.21
N VAL A 231 -19.51 4.33 -7.63
CA VAL A 231 -19.50 3.70 -8.96
C VAL A 231 -20.30 2.40 -8.93
N LEU A 232 -21.14 2.20 -9.94
CA LEU A 232 -21.87 0.95 -10.09
C LEU A 232 -20.90 -0.20 -10.41
N ALA A 233 -21.16 -1.37 -9.82
CA ALA A 233 -20.32 -2.56 -10.01
C ALA A 233 -20.16 -2.93 -11.51
N ASN A 234 -21.21 -2.79 -12.31
CA ASN A 234 -21.17 -3.07 -13.76
C ASN A 234 -20.21 -2.15 -14.52
N ASP A 235 -20.14 -0.87 -14.13
CA ASP A 235 -19.22 0.08 -14.76
C ASP A 235 -17.77 -0.19 -14.36
N LEU A 236 -17.52 -0.56 -13.10
CA LEU A 236 -16.19 -1.00 -12.66
C LEU A 236 -15.73 -2.28 -13.36
N ALA A 237 -16.61 -3.28 -13.45
CA ALA A 237 -16.32 -4.52 -14.17
C ALA A 237 -15.95 -4.24 -15.64
N ALA A 238 -16.70 -3.36 -16.31
CA ALA A 238 -16.41 -2.95 -17.69
C ALA A 238 -15.07 -2.19 -17.81
N ALA A 239 -14.70 -1.39 -16.82
CA ALA A 239 -13.46 -0.61 -16.81
C ALA A 239 -12.18 -1.42 -16.47
N GLN A 240 -12.30 -2.65 -15.96
CA GLN A 240 -11.13 -3.45 -15.55
C GLN A 240 -10.13 -3.69 -16.69
N SER A 241 -10.62 -3.89 -17.91
CA SER A 241 -9.76 -4.12 -19.08
C SER A 241 -8.97 -2.87 -19.49
N ASP A 242 -9.53 -1.68 -19.26
CA ASP A 242 -8.92 -0.39 -19.57
C ASP A 242 -7.72 -0.08 -18.64
N LEU A 243 -7.68 -0.65 -17.43
CA LEU A 243 -6.58 -0.43 -16.46
C LEU A 243 -5.19 -0.75 -17.03
N LYS A 244 -5.09 -1.78 -17.88
CA LYS A 244 -3.82 -2.21 -18.52
C LYS A 244 -3.24 -1.16 -19.46
N ARG A 245 -4.02 -0.13 -19.80
CA ARG A 245 -3.68 0.91 -20.77
C ARG A 245 -3.43 2.25 -20.10
N LEU A 246 -3.60 2.32 -18.79
CA LEU A 246 -3.28 3.50 -18.00
C LEU A 246 -1.77 3.62 -17.82
N SER A 247 -1.28 4.86 -17.79
CA SER A 247 0.11 5.13 -17.45
C SER A 247 0.39 4.81 -15.98
N LEU A 248 1.66 4.60 -15.63
CA LEU A 248 2.08 4.40 -14.23
C LEU A 248 1.58 5.53 -13.32
N LEU A 249 1.58 6.78 -13.80
CA LEU A 249 1.13 7.95 -13.04
C LEU A 249 -0.37 7.94 -12.81
N GLN A 250 -1.16 7.52 -13.81
CA GLN A 250 -2.60 7.33 -13.66
C GLN A 250 -2.92 6.23 -12.65
N LEU A 251 -2.23 5.09 -12.71
CA LEU A 251 -2.41 4.00 -11.75
C LEU A 251 -2.08 4.44 -10.31
N LEU A 252 -0.96 5.16 -10.14
CA LEU A 252 -0.55 5.69 -8.84
C LEU A 252 -1.59 6.66 -8.28
N ARG A 253 -2.01 7.64 -9.08
CA ARG A 253 -2.99 8.64 -8.66
C ARG A 253 -4.33 8.01 -8.32
N LEU A 254 -4.81 7.08 -9.14
CA LEU A 254 -6.05 6.35 -8.91
C LEU A 254 -6.00 5.61 -7.57
N ARG A 255 -4.87 4.96 -7.26
CA ARG A 255 -4.68 4.25 -6.00
C ARG A 255 -4.61 5.20 -4.80
N THR A 256 -3.85 6.29 -4.91
CA THR A 256 -3.67 7.27 -3.83
C THR A 256 -4.97 7.98 -3.45
N LEU A 257 -5.83 8.32 -4.43
CA LEU A 257 -7.15 8.92 -4.16
C LEU A 257 -8.10 7.98 -3.40
N HIS A 258 -7.92 6.67 -3.56
CA HIS A 258 -8.76 5.64 -2.96
C HIS A 258 -7.99 4.80 -1.94
N ILE A 259 -6.96 5.38 -1.33
CA ILE A 259 -6.03 4.62 -0.50
C ILE A 259 -6.67 4.09 0.78
N ASP A 260 -7.64 4.85 1.31
CA ASP A 260 -8.43 4.54 2.50
C ASP A 260 -9.70 3.73 2.21
N PHE A 261 -10.00 3.51 0.94
CA PHE A 261 -11.16 2.71 0.60
C PHE A 261 -10.86 1.23 0.80
N THR A 262 -11.46 0.67 1.85
CA THR A 262 -11.49 -0.77 2.10
C THR A 262 -12.86 -1.29 1.66
N PRO A 263 -12.97 -2.14 0.63
CA PRO A 263 -14.23 -2.72 0.21
C PRO A 263 -14.85 -3.48 1.39
N SER A 264 -15.97 -2.98 1.93
CA SER A 264 -16.67 -3.63 3.04
C SER A 264 -17.20 -4.99 2.57
N GLY A 265 -16.81 -6.07 3.24
CA GLY A 265 -17.31 -7.42 2.93
C GLY A 265 -16.26 -8.50 2.66
N CYS A 266 -14.96 -8.21 2.70
CA CYS A 266 -13.90 -9.22 2.54
C CYS A 266 -13.70 -10.18 3.74
N GLY A 267 -14.57 -10.16 4.76
CA GLY A 267 -14.33 -10.92 5.99
C GLY A 267 -15.57 -11.42 6.72
N SER A 268 -16.77 -11.31 6.14
CA SER A 268 -17.94 -11.99 6.69
C SER A 268 -18.52 -12.95 5.65
N ASP A 269 -18.60 -14.21 6.05
CA ASP A 269 -18.96 -15.39 5.26
C ASP A 269 -20.41 -15.36 4.72
N ASN A 270 -21.10 -14.24 4.89
CA ASN A 270 -22.45 -14.03 4.41
C ASN A 270 -22.40 -13.38 3.01
N CYS A 271 -22.26 -14.26 2.04
CA CYS A 271 -22.15 -14.10 0.58
C CYS A 271 -23.26 -13.29 -0.15
N LEU A 272 -23.81 -12.21 0.42
CA LEU A 272 -24.88 -11.42 -0.21
C LEU A 272 -24.47 -10.06 -0.78
N ASN A 273 -23.25 -9.58 -0.50
CA ASN A 273 -22.80 -8.27 -1.00
C ASN A 273 -21.85 -8.39 -2.20
N SER A 274 -22.39 -8.78 -3.36
CA SER A 274 -21.67 -8.83 -4.66
C SER A 274 -20.97 -7.53 -5.03
N VAL A 275 -21.49 -6.39 -4.57
CA VAL A 275 -20.94 -5.06 -4.85
C VAL A 275 -19.53 -4.89 -4.29
N GLY A 276 -19.27 -5.34 -3.06
CA GLY A 276 -17.96 -5.23 -2.42
C GLY A 276 -16.87 -6.03 -3.14
N ALA A 277 -17.23 -7.21 -3.66
CA ALA A 277 -16.32 -8.08 -4.37
C ALA A 277 -15.76 -7.42 -5.64
N VAL A 278 -16.61 -6.80 -6.47
CA VAL A 278 -16.18 -6.16 -7.73
C VAL A 278 -15.23 -4.98 -7.47
N HIS A 279 -15.51 -4.18 -6.44
CA HIS A 279 -14.64 -3.09 -6.01
C HIS A 279 -13.27 -3.60 -5.55
N GLY A 280 -13.25 -4.69 -4.78
CA GLY A 280 -12.02 -5.35 -4.34
C GLY A 280 -11.20 -5.89 -5.52
N THR A 281 -11.84 -6.58 -6.47
CA THR A 281 -11.17 -7.06 -7.69
C THR A 281 -10.60 -5.91 -8.52
N PHE A 282 -11.34 -4.80 -8.66
CA PHE A 282 -10.87 -3.62 -9.36
C PHE A 282 -9.61 -3.02 -8.70
N LEU A 283 -9.62 -2.79 -7.38
CA LEU A 283 -8.43 -2.27 -6.68
C LEU A 283 -7.25 -3.25 -6.70
N SER A 284 -7.51 -4.56 -6.58
CA SER A 284 -6.47 -5.58 -6.68
C SER A 284 -5.79 -5.57 -8.06
N ALA A 285 -6.56 -5.34 -9.13
CA ALA A 285 -6.02 -5.18 -10.48
C ALA A 285 -5.18 -3.90 -10.61
N VAL A 286 -5.63 -2.78 -10.02
CA VAL A 286 -4.86 -1.53 -9.95
C VAL A 286 -3.54 -1.76 -9.22
N ASP A 287 -3.56 -2.35 -8.02
CA ASP A 287 -2.36 -2.63 -7.22
C ASP A 287 -1.39 -3.55 -7.97
N SER A 288 -1.90 -4.61 -8.61
CA SER A 288 -1.09 -5.55 -9.39
C SER A 288 -0.33 -4.87 -10.53
N LEU A 289 -1.01 -4.02 -11.30
CA LEU A 289 -0.42 -3.27 -12.40
C LEU A 289 0.53 -2.18 -11.88
N LEU A 290 0.11 -1.42 -10.87
CA LEU A 290 0.89 -0.34 -10.27
C LEU A 290 2.22 -0.85 -9.74
N PHE A 291 2.22 -1.86 -8.88
CA PHE A 291 3.47 -2.36 -8.29
C PHE A 291 4.36 -3.06 -9.33
N ARG A 292 3.80 -3.74 -10.33
CA ARG A 292 4.60 -4.29 -11.43
C ARG A 292 5.31 -3.17 -12.21
N GLU A 293 4.60 -2.10 -12.54
CA GLU A 293 5.18 -0.97 -13.27
C GLU A 293 6.19 -0.17 -12.44
N LEU A 294 5.93 -0.01 -11.13
CA LEU A 294 6.89 0.58 -10.19
C LEU A 294 8.16 -0.26 -10.10
N GLY A 295 8.04 -1.59 -9.95
CA GLY A 295 9.19 -2.47 -9.88
C GLY A 295 10.01 -2.45 -11.17
N ARG A 296 9.34 -2.51 -12.32
CA ARG A 296 9.98 -2.37 -13.64
C ARG A 296 10.75 -1.06 -13.74
N LYS A 297 10.16 0.07 -13.33
CA LYS A 297 10.81 1.38 -13.34
C LYS A 297 12.01 1.43 -12.39
N ALA A 298 11.86 0.90 -11.17
CA ALA A 298 12.90 0.92 -10.15
C ALA A 298 14.16 0.18 -10.62
N VAL A 299 14.03 -1.01 -11.22
CA VAL A 299 15.18 -1.84 -11.62
C VAL A 299 15.75 -1.51 -13.01
N ALA A 300 15.05 -0.70 -13.83
CA ALA A 300 15.41 -0.44 -15.23
C ALA A 300 16.84 0.12 -15.43
N GLY A 301 17.34 0.93 -14.49
CA GLY A 301 18.67 1.56 -14.59
C GLY A 301 19.83 0.66 -14.14
N GLY A 302 19.55 -0.46 -13.46
CA GLY A 302 20.58 -1.31 -12.86
C GLY A 302 21.20 -2.33 -13.81
N GLY A 303 20.61 -2.56 -14.98
CA GLY A 303 21.04 -3.61 -15.91
C GLY A 303 20.81 -5.05 -15.42
N ALA A 304 20.20 -5.22 -14.23
CA ALA A 304 19.87 -6.52 -13.67
C ALA A 304 18.81 -7.22 -14.53
N ASN A 305 19.06 -8.48 -14.89
CA ASN A 305 18.12 -9.28 -15.66
C ASN A 305 17.13 -9.97 -14.70
N CYS A 306 16.21 -9.17 -14.17
CA CYS A 306 15.18 -9.66 -13.24
C CYS A 306 14.02 -10.36 -13.95
N PRO A 307 13.52 -11.50 -13.42
CA PRO A 307 12.29 -12.11 -13.91
C PRO A 307 11.10 -11.13 -13.79
N VAL A 308 10.26 -11.09 -14.83
CA VAL A 308 9.07 -10.21 -14.88
C VAL A 308 8.10 -10.48 -13.71
N GLU A 309 8.05 -11.72 -13.23
CA GLU A 309 7.18 -12.13 -12.12
C GLU A 309 7.58 -11.45 -10.79
N ASP A 310 8.86 -11.08 -10.63
CA ASP A 310 9.34 -10.43 -9.41
C ASP A 310 9.08 -8.92 -9.39
N HIS A 311 8.73 -8.30 -10.53
CA HIS A 311 8.50 -6.86 -10.61
C HIS A 311 7.42 -6.38 -9.63
N TYR A 312 6.38 -7.17 -9.38
CA TYR A 312 5.38 -6.82 -8.38
C TYR A 312 5.99 -6.69 -6.98
N ARG A 313 6.82 -7.66 -6.58
CA ARG A 313 7.53 -7.64 -5.30
C ARG A 313 8.45 -6.42 -5.23
N PHE A 314 9.23 -6.19 -6.28
CA PHE A 314 10.18 -5.08 -6.33
C PHE A 314 9.50 -3.71 -6.24
N GLY A 315 8.34 -3.54 -6.86
CA GLY A 315 7.58 -2.30 -6.73
C GLY A 315 7.13 -2.02 -5.30
N ARG A 316 6.72 -3.06 -4.54
CA ARG A 316 6.35 -2.90 -3.13
C ARG A 316 7.56 -2.51 -2.27
N GLU A 317 8.69 -3.18 -2.47
CA GLU A 317 9.93 -2.89 -1.75
C GLU A 317 10.45 -1.46 -2.05
N ALA A 318 10.46 -1.05 -3.32
CA ALA A 318 10.84 0.30 -3.71
C ALA A 318 9.95 1.38 -3.07
N VAL A 319 8.64 1.09 -2.89
CA VAL A 319 7.72 1.99 -2.16
C VAL A 319 8.05 2.06 -0.67
N PHE A 320 8.51 0.97 -0.05
CA PHE A 320 9.01 1.02 1.33
C PHE A 320 10.25 1.91 1.46
N PHE A 321 11.20 1.80 0.53
CA PHE A 321 12.38 2.68 0.52
C PHE A 321 11.98 4.14 0.31
N ALA A 322 11.02 4.41 -0.59
CA ALA A 322 10.49 5.77 -0.78
C ALA A 322 9.86 6.34 0.49
N ALA A 323 9.10 5.52 1.24
CA ALA A 323 8.54 5.92 2.52
C ALA A 323 9.62 6.19 3.58
N ALA A 324 10.60 5.31 3.70
CA ALA A 324 11.67 5.44 4.68
C ALA A 324 12.62 6.60 4.40
N ALA A 325 12.90 6.89 3.12
CA ALA A 325 13.70 8.04 2.70
C ALA A 325 13.09 9.39 3.10
N ALA A 326 11.79 9.45 3.40
CA ALA A 326 11.18 10.66 3.94
C ALA A 326 11.61 10.94 5.39
N ALA A 327 12.01 9.91 6.15
CA ALA A 327 12.48 10.06 7.53
C ALA A 327 14.00 9.95 7.68
N VAL A 328 14.69 9.28 6.75
CA VAL A 328 16.15 9.11 6.74
C VAL A 328 16.73 9.85 5.52
N PRO A 329 17.19 11.10 5.69
CA PRO A 329 17.54 11.95 4.56
C PRO A 329 18.93 11.66 3.94
N SER A 330 19.81 10.93 4.64
CA SER A 330 21.16 10.64 4.16
C SER A 330 21.72 9.31 4.71
N PRO A 331 22.43 8.52 3.89
CA PRO A 331 22.65 8.72 2.45
C PRO A 331 21.39 8.49 1.60
N THR A 332 21.39 8.96 0.35
CA THR A 332 20.22 8.88 -0.54
C THR A 332 20.03 7.50 -1.17
N GLY A 333 21.14 6.78 -1.35
CA GLY A 333 21.19 5.45 -1.93
C GLY A 333 20.81 4.34 -0.94
N TRP A 334 20.07 3.36 -1.43
CA TRP A 334 19.64 2.16 -0.72
C TRP A 334 20.27 0.93 -1.34
N CYS A 335 21.00 0.15 -0.56
CA CYS A 335 21.50 -1.15 -0.95
C CYS A 335 20.33 -2.13 -1.06
N TRP A 336 20.06 -2.59 -2.28
CA TRP A 336 18.94 -3.45 -2.60
C TRP A 336 19.43 -4.76 -3.21
N TRP A 337 19.13 -5.86 -2.54
CA TRP A 337 19.44 -7.21 -3.00
C TRP A 337 18.30 -7.75 -3.85
N LEU A 338 18.57 -8.02 -5.12
CA LEU A 338 17.60 -8.58 -6.07
C LEU A 338 17.76 -10.09 -6.20
N CYS A 339 16.96 -10.69 -7.09
CA CYS A 339 17.07 -12.10 -7.45
C CYS A 339 18.49 -12.41 -7.97
N ASN A 340 18.95 -13.64 -7.74
CA ASN A 340 20.28 -14.13 -8.11
C ASN A 340 21.45 -13.54 -7.30
N GLY A 341 21.17 -12.82 -6.20
CA GLY A 341 22.20 -12.22 -5.35
C GLY A 341 22.84 -10.97 -5.94
N GLU A 342 22.27 -10.44 -7.03
CA GLU A 342 22.72 -9.17 -7.60
C GLU A 342 22.36 -8.01 -6.66
N LYS A 343 23.33 -7.11 -6.47
CA LYS A 343 23.19 -5.93 -5.65
C LYS A 343 23.03 -4.71 -6.53
N LEU A 344 21.94 -3.97 -6.31
CA LEU A 344 21.71 -2.66 -6.90
C LEU A 344 21.69 -1.58 -5.81
N PHE A 345 21.87 -0.34 -6.26
CA PHE A 345 21.79 0.85 -5.43
C PHE A 345 20.61 1.68 -5.90
N PHE A 346 19.54 1.66 -5.12
CA PHE A 346 18.29 2.35 -5.41
C PHE A 346 18.32 3.78 -4.85
N ASP A 347 18.13 4.77 -5.70
CA ASP A 347 17.89 6.16 -5.28
C ASP A 347 16.38 6.34 -5.09
N ALA A 348 15.97 6.52 -3.84
CA ALA A 348 14.56 6.71 -3.50
C ALA A 348 13.99 8.05 -3.96
N GLN A 349 14.82 9.08 -4.19
CA GLN A 349 14.39 10.39 -4.70
C GLN A 349 14.10 10.32 -6.21
N ALA A 350 15.04 9.78 -6.98
CA ALA A 350 14.90 9.59 -8.43
C ALA A 350 13.98 8.40 -8.80
N PHE A 351 13.74 7.49 -7.84
CA PHE A 351 13.02 6.23 -8.04
C PHE A 351 13.66 5.37 -9.14
N SER A 352 14.99 5.21 -9.06
CA SER A 352 15.80 4.49 -10.04
C SER A 352 16.96 3.78 -9.38
N SER A 353 17.33 2.60 -9.89
CA SER A 353 18.51 1.88 -9.46
C SER A 353 19.71 2.08 -10.38
N SER A 354 20.91 1.92 -9.82
CA SER A 354 22.18 1.83 -10.53
C SER A 354 23.01 0.65 -10.02
N SER A 355 23.92 0.15 -10.85
CA SER A 355 24.88 -0.92 -10.47
C SER A 355 26.17 -0.36 -9.87
N SER A 356 26.41 0.95 -10.00
CA SER A 356 27.60 1.61 -9.48
C SER A 356 27.37 2.08 -8.04
N PHE A 357 28.35 1.84 -7.17
CA PHE A 357 28.26 2.25 -5.76
C PHE A 357 28.22 3.79 -5.65
N PRO A 358 27.21 4.39 -5.01
CA PRO A 358 27.10 5.83 -4.83
C PRO A 358 28.24 6.42 -3.99
N GLY A 359 28.74 7.59 -4.36
CA GLY A 359 29.86 8.23 -3.67
C GLY A 359 29.56 8.69 -2.23
N ASP A 360 28.29 8.94 -1.92
CA ASP A 360 27.78 9.34 -0.59
C ASP A 360 27.56 8.16 0.37
N GLY A 361 27.80 6.92 -0.08
CA GLY A 361 27.49 5.72 0.69
C GLY A 361 26.05 5.26 0.48
N VAL A 362 25.66 4.19 1.21
CA VAL A 362 24.32 3.59 1.06
C VAL A 362 23.76 3.07 2.38
N LEU A 363 22.43 3.03 2.46
CA LEU A 363 21.67 2.39 3.53
C LEU A 363 21.39 0.93 3.19
N GLU A 364 21.75 0.01 4.06
CA GLU A 364 21.34 -1.38 4.00
C GLU A 364 20.12 -1.62 4.88
N VAL A 365 19.10 -2.28 4.34
CA VAL A 365 17.86 -2.58 5.07
C VAL A 365 17.92 -3.99 5.65
N GLN A 366 17.63 -4.09 6.93
CA GLN A 366 17.44 -5.35 7.65
C GLN A 366 16.03 -5.39 8.24
N ASP A 367 15.24 -6.35 7.77
CA ASP A 367 13.86 -6.55 8.23
C ASP A 367 13.85 -7.34 9.54
N LEU A 368 13.44 -6.69 10.64
CA LEU A 368 13.24 -7.32 11.96
C LEU A 368 11.75 -7.53 12.27
N SER A 369 10.85 -7.36 11.29
CA SER A 369 9.41 -7.53 11.51
C SER A 369 8.99 -8.98 11.72
N ARG A 370 9.83 -9.92 11.26
CA ARG A 370 9.63 -11.37 11.43
C ARG A 370 10.50 -11.87 12.57
N ALA A 371 9.88 -12.58 13.52
CA ALA A 371 10.62 -13.29 14.56
C ALA A 371 11.60 -14.27 13.91
N ASP A 372 12.88 -14.12 14.20
CA ASP A 372 13.88 -15.06 13.75
C ASP A 372 13.65 -16.40 14.47
N ARG A 373 13.17 -17.40 13.73
CA ARG A 373 12.92 -18.75 14.26
C ARG A 373 14.21 -19.45 14.70
N HIS A 374 15.38 -18.93 14.33
CA HIS A 374 16.67 -19.49 14.70
C HIS A 374 17.45 -18.60 15.65
N ASP A 375 16.89 -17.48 16.12
CA ASP A 375 17.48 -16.78 17.25
C ASP A 375 17.27 -17.68 18.48
N PRO A 376 18.32 -18.39 18.95
CA PRO A 376 18.19 -19.35 20.04
C PRO A 376 17.83 -18.66 21.35
N THR A 377 17.92 -17.33 21.39
CA THR A 377 17.62 -16.52 22.57
C THR A 377 16.12 -16.44 22.83
N GLY A 378 15.25 -16.74 21.85
CA GLY A 378 13.77 -16.74 22.02
C GLY A 378 13.17 -15.40 22.45
N ALA A 379 14.00 -14.40 22.71
CA ALA A 379 13.64 -13.05 23.03
C ALA A 379 13.25 -12.37 21.73
N ALA A 380 11.94 -12.22 21.51
CA ALA A 380 11.49 -11.02 20.81
C ALA A 380 12.27 -9.86 21.41
N ALA A 381 13.02 -9.12 20.60
CA ALA A 381 13.95 -8.09 21.02
C ALA A 381 13.28 -7.10 22.00
N GLU A 382 13.32 -7.42 23.29
CA GLU A 382 12.92 -6.57 24.39
C GLU A 382 13.99 -5.47 24.45
N PRO A 383 13.61 -4.18 24.33
CA PRO A 383 14.54 -3.09 24.54
C PRO A 383 14.74 -2.92 26.06
N GLY A 384 15.51 -3.80 26.70
CA GLY A 384 15.68 -3.71 28.15
C GLY A 384 16.67 -4.63 28.85
N ALA A 385 17.45 -5.46 28.15
CA ALA A 385 18.45 -6.28 28.83
C ALA A 385 19.76 -5.50 29.03
N GLU A 386 19.94 -4.92 30.22
CA GLU A 386 21.25 -4.64 30.80
C GLU A 386 22.14 -5.90 30.72
N GLU A 387 23.41 -5.68 30.40
CA GLU A 387 24.46 -6.69 30.26
C GLU A 387 24.45 -7.71 31.42
N SER A 388 24.13 -8.96 31.11
CA SER A 388 24.52 -10.10 31.94
C SER A 388 24.99 -11.26 31.05
N GLU A 389 26.17 -11.78 31.39
CA GLU A 389 26.98 -12.75 30.62
C GLU A 389 26.27 -14.09 30.33
N PRO A 390 26.59 -14.78 29.21
CA PRO A 390 25.85 -15.98 28.81
C PRO A 390 26.42 -17.26 29.44
N ARG A 391 25.49 -18.11 29.92
CA ARG A 391 25.75 -19.52 30.28
C ARG A 391 25.11 -20.42 29.21
N ALA A 392 25.91 -21.32 28.66
CA ALA A 392 25.53 -22.20 27.55
C ALA A 392 24.72 -23.41 28.02
N GLU A 393 23.61 -23.72 27.32
CA GLU A 393 23.03 -25.07 27.32
C GLU A 393 22.33 -25.38 26.00
N SER A 394 22.49 -26.63 25.56
CA SER A 394 22.15 -27.15 24.22
C SER A 394 20.92 -28.06 24.32
N VAL A 395 19.93 -27.88 23.44
CA VAL A 395 18.85 -28.87 23.25
C VAL A 395 18.48 -29.01 21.76
N ARG A 396 18.27 -30.26 21.33
CA ARG A 396 17.90 -30.71 19.96
C ARG A 396 16.41 -31.09 19.85
N CYS A 397 15.95 -31.17 18.58
CA CYS A 397 14.82 -31.93 17.99
C CYS A 397 13.49 -31.15 17.76
N PRO A 398 12.53 -31.68 16.95
CA PRO A 398 12.60 -31.98 15.52
C PRO A 398 11.37 -31.45 14.72
N VAL A 399 11.18 -32.01 13.51
CA VAL A 399 10.53 -31.55 12.27
C VAL A 399 8.99 -31.43 12.25
N SER A 400 8.53 -30.53 11.35
CA SER A 400 7.36 -30.61 10.44
C SER A 400 6.12 -29.74 10.75
N CYS A 401 5.86 -28.77 9.87
CA CYS A 401 4.56 -28.59 9.18
C CYS A 401 4.69 -27.52 8.08
N GLU A 402 4.16 -27.83 6.90
CA GLU A 402 4.21 -27.06 5.65
C GLU A 402 3.23 -25.87 5.66
N GLN A 403 3.74 -24.70 5.26
CA GLN A 403 3.06 -23.63 4.51
C GLN A 403 4.10 -22.52 4.28
N SER A 404 4.69 -22.45 3.09
CA SER A 404 5.83 -21.57 2.82
C SER A 404 6.09 -21.39 1.32
N TRP A 405 5.79 -20.19 0.81
CA TRP A 405 6.28 -19.70 -0.49
C TRP A 405 7.26 -18.50 -0.34
N TRP A 406 7.83 -18.30 0.85
CA TRP A 406 8.86 -17.29 1.15
C TRP A 406 10.25 -17.89 1.43
N ARG A 407 10.46 -19.22 1.23
CA ARG A 407 11.61 -19.94 1.83
C ARG A 407 12.96 -19.84 1.12
N ASP A 408 13.05 -19.69 -0.20
CA ASP A 408 14.29 -20.07 -0.88
C ASP A 408 15.19 -18.92 -1.38
N GLY A 409 14.75 -17.65 -1.28
CA GLY A 409 15.52 -16.52 -1.82
C GLY A 409 16.71 -16.04 -0.99
N TRP A 410 16.79 -16.41 0.30
CA TRP A 410 17.75 -15.82 1.26
C TRP A 410 18.77 -16.82 1.85
N ARG A 411 18.81 -18.10 1.40
CA ARG A 411 19.54 -19.18 2.12
C ARG A 411 20.56 -20.02 1.35
N HIS A 412 21.14 -19.52 0.26
CA HIS A 412 22.36 -20.13 -0.26
C HIS A 412 23.33 -19.06 -0.74
N LEU A 413 24.23 -18.59 0.15
CA LEU A 413 25.60 -18.12 -0.15
C LEU A 413 26.30 -17.52 1.10
N SER A 414 26.42 -18.29 2.19
CA SER A 414 27.35 -17.93 3.27
C SER A 414 28.09 -19.13 3.88
N ARG A 415 28.23 -20.23 3.13
CA ARG A 415 29.19 -21.31 3.47
C ARG A 415 29.75 -21.94 2.19
N GLY A 416 31.03 -21.70 1.93
CA GLY A 416 31.82 -22.49 0.97
C GLY A 416 32.95 -21.71 0.28
N ASN A 417 34.12 -21.71 0.95
CA ASN A 417 35.48 -21.34 0.51
C ASN A 417 35.77 -19.97 -0.09
#